data_AF-A0AA87NQD6-F1
#
_entry.id   AF-A0AA87NQD6-F1
#
_cell.length_a   1.000
_cell.length_b   1.000
_cell.length_c   1.000
_cell.angle_alpha   90.00
_cell.angle_beta   90.00
_cell.angle_gamma   90.00
#
_symmetry.space_group_name_H-M   'P 1'
#
loop_
_entity.id
_entity.type
_entity.pdbx_description
1 polymer ?
#
loop_
_entity_poly.entity_id
_entity_poly.type
_entity_poly.pdbx_seq_one_letter_code
_entity_poly.pdbx_strand_id
1 'polypeptide(L)'
;MTKTSIAAGLLLVIFTMTGLYAQAQTPQVKPILTEKAVKGFIKNHNKLLEELNTFQYDENSTEAQWFEAFRDALEEDTHQAAAFLKKNPAPKKLQALFRKYGLDGKTGLLQIMVIVYTALSIEYGDSDIPFNIHPDDLKLVQKYRAEVSELLKPIPIETENNSK
;
A
#
# COMPACT_ATOMS: atom_id res chain seq x y z
N MET A 1 10.93 -23.85 -19.24
CA MET A 1 9.73 -23.20 -18.68
C MET A 1 10.05 -22.84 -17.24
N THR A 2 10.69 -21.68 -17.06
CA THR A 2 11.14 -21.19 -15.76
C THR A 2 9.93 -20.79 -14.92
N LYS A 3 9.75 -21.50 -13.81
CA LYS A 3 8.79 -21.15 -12.75
C LYS A 3 9.31 -19.88 -12.07
N THR A 4 8.99 -18.72 -12.63
CA THR A 4 9.11 -17.47 -11.87
C THR A 4 8.01 -17.47 -10.83
N SER A 5 8.43 -17.63 -9.58
CA SER A 5 7.65 -17.54 -8.35
C SER A 5 6.66 -16.38 -8.42
N ILE A 6 5.35 -16.69 -8.48
CA ILE A 6 4.27 -15.73 -8.25
C ILE A 6 4.20 -15.53 -6.73
N ALA A 7 5.25 -14.91 -6.18
CA ALA A 7 5.24 -14.28 -4.87
C ALA A 7 5.17 -12.75 -5.05
N ALA A 8 4.50 -12.31 -6.12
CA ALA A 8 4.17 -10.90 -6.34
C ALA A 8 2.94 -10.56 -5.52
N GLY A 9 3.11 -10.51 -4.19
CA GLY A 9 2.04 -10.12 -3.29
C GLY A 9 1.59 -8.68 -3.54
N LEU A 10 0.41 -8.31 -3.07
CA LEU A 10 -0.21 -6.98 -3.24
C LEU A 10 0.75 -5.78 -3.02
N LEU A 11 1.71 -5.91 -2.10
CA LEU A 11 2.72 -4.89 -1.87
C LEU A 11 3.70 -4.73 -3.03
N LEU A 12 4.07 -5.80 -3.72
CA LEU A 12 4.98 -5.75 -4.87
C LEU A 12 4.38 -4.94 -6.03
N VAL A 13 3.05 -5.04 -6.25
CA VAL A 13 2.32 -4.19 -7.21
C VAL A 13 2.33 -2.71 -6.79
N ILE A 14 2.22 -2.43 -5.49
CA ILE A 14 2.36 -1.06 -4.94
C ILE A 14 3.81 -0.54 -5.10
N PHE A 15 4.82 -1.41 -5.02
CA PHE A 15 6.24 -1.05 -5.13
C PHE A 15 6.78 -0.91 -6.57
N THR A 16 6.17 -1.53 -7.59
CA THR A 16 6.73 -1.61 -8.96
C THR A 16 6.43 -0.41 -9.87
N MET A 17 5.65 0.57 -9.43
CA MET A 17 5.26 1.71 -10.28
C MET A 17 6.25 2.86 -10.14
N THR A 18 7.34 2.83 -10.91
CA THR A 18 8.18 4.01 -11.16
C THR A 18 7.77 4.66 -12.48
N GLY A 19 7.22 5.88 -12.39
CA GLY A 19 6.97 6.75 -13.54
C GLY A 19 7.01 8.22 -13.09
N LEU A 20 7.78 9.04 -13.81
CA LEU A 20 7.91 10.49 -13.61
C LEU A 20 6.59 11.20 -13.89
N TYR A 21 6.18 12.18 -13.08
CA TYR A 21 5.69 13.52 -13.47
C TYR A 21 5.30 14.33 -12.21
N ALA A 22 5.54 15.64 -12.23
CA ALA A 22 5.14 16.56 -11.16
C ALA A 22 3.63 16.87 -11.25
N GLN A 23 2.84 16.31 -10.33
CA GLN A 23 1.39 16.54 -10.28
C GLN A 23 1.05 17.79 -9.44
N ALA A 24 0.44 18.79 -10.09
CA ALA A 24 -0.06 19.98 -9.42
C ALA A 24 -1.28 19.64 -8.53
N GLN A 25 -1.11 19.75 -7.22
CA GLN A 25 -2.15 19.48 -6.22
C GLN A 25 -3.31 20.49 -6.30
N THR A 26 -4.50 20.06 -6.72
CA THR A 26 -5.81 20.76 -6.54
C THR A 26 -6.98 19.74 -6.59
N PRO A 27 -8.18 19.99 -6.03
CA PRO A 27 -8.58 20.51 -4.70
C PRO A 27 -9.19 19.44 -3.76
N GLN A 28 -8.94 19.62 -2.44
CA GLN A 28 -9.61 19.11 -1.22
C GLN A 28 -10.22 17.68 -1.20
N VAL A 29 -9.38 16.66 -1.29
CA VAL A 29 -9.68 15.34 -0.71
C VAL A 29 -9.62 15.47 0.81
N LYS A 30 -10.60 14.97 1.58
CA LYS A 30 -10.47 14.99 3.05
C LYS A 30 -9.25 14.16 3.47
N PRO A 31 -8.50 14.57 4.51
CA PRO A 31 -7.41 13.76 5.03
C PRO A 31 -7.92 12.36 5.39
N ILE A 32 -7.24 11.34 4.89
CA ILE A 32 -7.59 9.93 5.14
C ILE A 32 -6.81 9.39 6.34
N LEU A 33 -5.64 9.95 6.62
CA LEU A 33 -4.78 9.48 7.70
C LEU A 33 -5.20 10.11 9.02
N THR A 34 -5.04 9.31 10.06
CA THR A 34 -5.07 9.77 11.45
C THR A 34 -3.74 9.41 12.08
N GLU A 35 -3.35 10.13 13.13
CA GLU A 35 -2.12 9.80 13.87
C GLU A 35 -2.15 8.37 14.43
N LYS A 36 -3.34 7.88 14.79
CA LYS A 36 -3.56 6.49 15.17
C LYS A 36 -3.23 5.52 14.04
N ALA A 37 -3.67 5.81 12.81
CA ALA A 37 -3.41 4.94 11.66
C ALA A 37 -1.91 4.87 11.34
N VAL A 38 -1.20 6.01 11.34
CA VAL A 38 0.25 6.04 11.08
C VAL A 38 1.03 5.31 12.17
N LYS A 39 0.75 5.58 13.45
CA LYS A 39 1.39 4.84 14.56
C LYS A 39 1.04 3.36 14.54
N GLY A 40 -0.20 3.01 14.19
CA GLY A 40 -0.67 1.64 14.05
C GLY A 40 0.07 0.88 12.96
N PHE A 41 0.24 1.50 11.80
CA PHE A 41 1.06 0.98 10.71
C PHE A 41 2.51 0.77 11.15
N ILE A 42 3.17 1.79 11.70
CA ILE A 42 4.58 1.71 12.13
C ILE A 42 4.78 0.58 13.15
N LYS A 43 3.94 0.54 14.19
CA LYS A 43 4.07 -0.44 15.28
C LYS A 43 3.85 -1.88 14.82
N ASN A 44 2.99 -2.08 13.82
CA ASN A 44 2.51 -3.41 13.45
C ASN A 44 2.88 -3.83 12.02
N HIS A 45 3.75 -3.09 11.32
CA HIS A 45 4.04 -3.26 9.90
C HIS A 45 4.27 -4.72 9.49
N ASN A 46 5.22 -5.41 10.14
CA ASN A 46 5.56 -6.79 9.81
C ASN A 46 4.36 -7.76 9.98
N LYS A 47 3.63 -7.65 11.09
CA LYS A 47 2.48 -8.53 11.39
C LYS A 47 1.28 -8.22 10.50
N LEU A 48 1.05 -6.95 10.21
CA LEU A 48 0.03 -6.50 9.27
C LEU A 48 0.30 -7.08 7.88
N LEU A 49 1.54 -7.00 7.41
CA LEU A 49 1.96 -7.57 6.13
C LEU A 49 1.82 -9.09 6.10
N GLU A 50 2.33 -9.77 7.13
CA GLU A 50 2.22 -11.22 7.25
C GLU A 50 0.75 -11.68 7.15
N GLU A 51 -0.14 -11.08 7.94
CA GLU A 51 -1.56 -11.45 7.91
C GLU A 51 -2.25 -11.03 6.60
N LEU A 52 -1.90 -9.90 6.00
CA LEU A 52 -2.40 -9.52 4.66
C LEU A 52 -2.01 -10.55 3.59
N ASN A 53 -0.81 -11.12 3.68
CA ASN A 53 -0.35 -12.15 2.76
C ASN A 53 -1.12 -13.47 2.96
N THR A 54 -1.56 -13.80 4.17
CA THR A 54 -2.37 -15.02 4.40
C THR A 54 -3.68 -15.02 3.61
N PHE A 55 -4.28 -13.84 3.39
CA PHE A 55 -5.51 -13.71 2.59
C PHE A 55 -5.27 -13.92 1.09
N GLN A 56 -4.04 -13.76 0.60
CA GLN A 56 -3.72 -13.98 -0.80
C GLN A 56 -3.51 -15.46 -1.12
N TYR A 57 -3.15 -16.28 -0.13
CA TYR A 57 -2.94 -17.72 -0.31
C TYR A 57 -4.22 -18.56 -0.18
N ASP A 58 -5.32 -17.97 0.30
CA ASP A 58 -6.64 -18.60 0.32
C ASP A 58 -7.42 -18.18 -0.93
N GLU A 59 -7.05 -18.74 -2.08
CA GLU A 59 -7.57 -18.38 -3.42
C GLU A 59 -9.11 -18.43 -3.52
N ASN A 60 -9.77 -19.22 -2.68
CA ASN A 60 -11.23 -19.36 -2.66
C ASN A 60 -11.93 -18.38 -1.72
N SER A 61 -11.18 -17.53 -1.01
CA SER A 61 -11.73 -16.54 -0.09
C SER A 61 -12.26 -15.30 -0.81
N THR A 62 -13.27 -14.68 -0.22
CA THR A 62 -13.76 -13.35 -0.67
C THR A 62 -12.65 -12.30 -0.58
N GLU A 63 -11.71 -12.45 0.35
CA GLU A 63 -10.57 -11.56 0.50
C GLU A 63 -9.56 -11.69 -0.65
N ALA A 64 -9.21 -12.91 -1.06
CA ALA A 64 -8.34 -13.15 -2.23
C ALA A 64 -8.96 -12.57 -3.50
N GLN A 65 -10.22 -12.91 -3.79
CA GLN A 65 -10.94 -12.41 -4.97
C GLN A 65 -11.04 -10.87 -4.99
N TRP A 66 -11.21 -10.25 -3.82
CA TRP A 66 -11.23 -8.79 -3.71
C TRP A 66 -9.86 -8.17 -3.99
N PHE A 67 -8.77 -8.81 -3.53
CA PHE A 67 -7.41 -8.37 -3.86
C PHE A 67 -7.06 -8.57 -5.32
N GLU A 68 -7.48 -9.67 -5.94
CA GLU A 68 -7.32 -9.89 -7.38
C GLU A 68 -8.05 -8.81 -8.17
N ALA A 69 -9.33 -8.57 -7.89
CA ALA A 69 -10.10 -7.52 -8.56
C ALA A 69 -9.49 -6.12 -8.36
N PHE A 70 -8.90 -5.86 -7.18
CA PHE A 70 -8.18 -4.62 -6.93
C PHE A 70 -6.91 -4.52 -7.78
N ARG A 71 -6.11 -5.59 -7.85
CA ARG A 71 -4.91 -5.64 -8.70
C ARG A 71 -5.26 -5.45 -10.17
N ASP A 72 -6.27 -6.15 -10.67
CA ASP A 72 -6.72 -6.04 -12.06
C ASP A 72 -7.12 -4.60 -12.40
N ALA A 73 -7.80 -3.91 -11.47
CA ALA A 73 -8.14 -2.50 -11.64
C ALA A 73 -6.90 -1.59 -11.69
N LEU A 74 -5.87 -1.87 -10.89
CA LEU A 74 -4.60 -1.11 -10.92
C LEU A 74 -3.75 -1.41 -12.15
N GLU A 75 -3.80 -2.64 -12.68
CA GLU A 75 -3.12 -3.03 -13.91
C GLU A 75 -3.76 -2.37 -15.14
N GLU A 76 -5.08 -2.19 -15.14
CA GLU A 76 -5.80 -1.47 -16.20
C GLU A 76 -5.51 0.04 -16.18
N ASP A 77 -5.67 0.69 -15.02
CA ASP A 77 -5.33 2.08 -14.81
C ASP A 77 -5.09 2.34 -13.32
N THR A 78 -3.86 2.75 -13.00
CA THR A 78 -3.42 3.01 -11.62
C THR A 78 -4.31 4.04 -10.92
N HIS A 79 -4.88 5.02 -11.67
CA HIS A 79 -5.78 6.05 -11.13
C HIS A 79 -7.14 5.51 -10.69
N GLN A 80 -7.46 4.25 -11.00
CA GLN A 80 -8.69 3.60 -10.54
C GLN A 80 -8.65 3.22 -9.06
N ALA A 81 -7.48 3.24 -8.40
CA ALA A 81 -7.31 2.82 -7.01
C ALA A 81 -8.39 3.40 -6.07
N ALA A 82 -8.52 4.73 -6.04
CA ALA A 82 -9.47 5.41 -5.15
C ALA A 82 -10.94 5.12 -5.53
N ALA A 83 -11.23 5.03 -6.83
CA ALA A 83 -12.57 4.74 -7.33
C ALA A 83 -13.00 3.31 -7.02
N PHE A 84 -12.10 2.34 -7.17
CA PHE A 84 -12.31 0.95 -6.80
C PHE A 84 -12.62 0.82 -5.31
N LEU A 85 -11.76 1.36 -4.44
CA LEU A 85 -11.93 1.23 -2.99
C LEU A 85 -13.23 1.86 -2.48
N LYS A 86 -13.72 2.89 -3.18
CA LYS A 86 -15.02 3.51 -2.89
C LYS A 86 -16.21 2.63 -3.29
N LYS A 87 -16.14 1.98 -4.46
CA LYS A 87 -17.22 1.15 -5.00
C LYS A 87 -17.24 -0.26 -4.39
N ASN A 88 -16.07 -0.78 -4.05
CA ASN A 88 -15.83 -2.15 -3.60
C ASN A 88 -15.18 -2.10 -2.20
N PRO A 89 -15.94 -1.88 -1.13
CA PRO A 89 -15.39 -1.83 0.23
C PRO A 89 -14.75 -3.18 0.58
N ALA A 90 -13.65 -3.13 1.34
CA ALA A 90 -12.95 -4.34 1.76
C ALA A 90 -13.89 -5.34 2.47
N PRO A 91 -13.76 -6.65 2.22
CA PRO A 91 -14.49 -7.70 2.93
C PRO A 91 -14.37 -7.62 4.45
N LYS A 92 -15.37 -8.12 5.18
CA LYS A 92 -15.46 -7.94 6.65
C LYS A 92 -14.22 -8.41 7.41
N LYS A 93 -13.57 -9.50 6.99
CA LYS A 93 -12.36 -10.00 7.66
C LYS A 93 -11.19 -9.04 7.47
N LEU A 94 -11.02 -8.49 6.27
CA LEU A 94 -10.01 -7.44 6.01
C LEU A 94 -10.31 -6.17 6.80
N GLN A 95 -11.57 -5.75 6.89
CA GLN A 95 -11.90 -4.60 7.75
C GLN A 95 -11.57 -4.86 9.23
N ALA A 96 -11.80 -6.07 9.71
CA ALA A 96 -11.45 -6.46 11.09
C ALA A 96 -9.93 -6.47 11.29
N LEU A 97 -9.18 -6.96 10.30
CA LEU A 97 -7.72 -6.92 10.28
C LEU A 97 -7.19 -5.48 10.37
N PHE A 98 -7.71 -4.57 9.54
CA PHE A 98 -7.31 -3.16 9.56
C PHE A 98 -7.57 -2.53 10.94
N ARG A 99 -8.74 -2.76 11.53
CA ARG A 99 -9.07 -2.26 12.87
C ARG A 99 -8.13 -2.83 13.94
N LYS A 100 -7.80 -4.12 13.87
CA LYS A 100 -6.85 -4.80 14.79
C LYS A 100 -5.49 -4.08 14.80
N TYR A 101 -5.07 -3.55 13.66
CA TYR A 101 -3.78 -2.86 13.51
C TYR A 101 -3.85 -1.33 13.59
N GLY A 102 -4.97 -0.78 14.03
CA GLY A 102 -5.12 0.66 14.30
C GLY A 102 -5.52 1.49 13.09
N LEU A 103 -5.77 0.86 11.95
CA LEU A 103 -6.29 1.48 10.74
C LEU A 103 -7.82 1.57 10.79
N ASP A 104 -8.41 2.34 9.89
CA ASP A 104 -9.85 2.33 9.67
C ASP A 104 -10.27 1.03 8.98
N GLY A 105 -11.42 0.48 9.37
CA GLY A 105 -11.90 -0.76 8.79
C GLY A 105 -12.28 -0.65 7.32
N LYS A 106 -12.84 0.49 6.89
CA LYS A 106 -13.30 0.68 5.50
C LYS A 106 -12.19 1.24 4.62
N THR A 107 -11.37 2.15 5.15
CA THR A 107 -10.33 2.85 4.39
C THR A 107 -8.92 2.35 4.70
N GLY A 108 -8.77 1.22 5.40
CA GLY A 108 -7.46 0.73 5.86
C GLY A 108 -6.45 0.51 4.74
N LEU A 109 -6.86 -0.08 3.60
CA LEU A 109 -5.96 -0.23 2.46
C LEU A 109 -5.55 1.14 1.87
N LEU A 110 -6.49 2.08 1.74
CA LEU A 110 -6.18 3.43 1.27
C LEU A 110 -5.21 4.15 2.22
N GLN A 111 -5.36 3.98 3.53
CA GLN A 111 -4.42 4.52 4.51
C GLN A 111 -3.02 3.92 4.35
N ILE A 112 -2.91 2.60 4.11
CA ILE A 112 -1.62 1.95 3.83
C ILE A 112 -1.00 2.53 2.55
N MET A 113 -1.78 2.63 1.46
CA MET A 113 -1.29 3.19 0.20
C MET A 113 -0.80 4.63 0.37
N VAL A 114 -1.58 5.50 1.02
CA VAL A 114 -1.15 6.89 1.26
C VAL A 114 0.14 6.94 2.07
N ILE A 115 0.32 6.11 3.10
CA ILE A 115 1.57 6.05 3.87
C ILE A 115 2.74 5.64 2.98
N VAL A 116 2.60 4.54 2.22
CA VAL A 116 3.67 3.98 1.40
C VAL A 116 4.06 4.93 0.26
N TYR A 117 3.10 5.40 -0.55
CA TYR A 117 3.38 6.29 -1.68
C TYR A 117 3.95 7.63 -1.22
N THR A 118 3.47 8.18 -0.09
CA THR A 118 4.02 9.42 0.45
C THR A 118 5.46 9.24 0.90
N ALA A 119 5.75 8.15 1.62
CA ALA A 119 7.10 7.88 2.08
C ALA A 119 8.08 7.65 0.92
N LEU A 120 7.68 6.87 -0.09
CA LEU A 120 8.48 6.65 -1.29
C LEU A 120 8.70 7.94 -2.08
N SER A 121 7.67 8.79 -2.21
CA SER A 121 7.80 10.08 -2.91
C SER A 121 8.74 11.05 -2.19
N ILE A 122 8.74 11.04 -0.85
CA ILE A 122 9.70 11.82 -0.04
C ILE A 122 11.14 11.31 -0.21
N GLU A 123 11.34 10.01 -0.41
CA GLU A 123 12.67 9.40 -0.54
C GLU A 123 13.25 9.46 -1.95
N TYR A 124 12.42 9.21 -2.96
CA TYR A 124 12.85 8.97 -4.34
C TYR A 124 12.39 10.05 -5.33
N GLY A 125 11.68 11.08 -4.85
CA GLY A 125 11.09 12.13 -5.68
C GLY A 125 9.69 11.78 -6.18
N ASP A 126 9.01 12.76 -6.79
CA ASP A 126 7.61 12.64 -7.25
C ASP A 126 7.42 11.38 -8.13
N SER A 127 6.79 10.37 -7.53
CA SER A 127 6.33 9.17 -8.21
C SER A 127 4.92 9.41 -8.73
N ASP A 128 4.52 8.72 -9.80
CA ASP A 128 3.14 8.70 -10.29
C ASP A 128 2.21 8.13 -9.21
N ILE A 129 1.69 9.00 -8.34
CA ILE A 129 0.81 8.61 -7.24
C ILE A 129 -0.57 8.39 -7.86
N PRO A 130 -1.16 7.18 -7.73
CA PRO A 130 -2.45 6.85 -8.35
C PRO A 130 -3.66 7.64 -7.81
N PHE A 131 -3.44 8.60 -6.92
CA PHE A 131 -4.48 9.41 -6.31
C PHE A 131 -3.92 10.71 -5.72
N ASN A 132 -4.79 11.70 -5.57
CA ASN A 132 -4.47 12.94 -4.87
C ASN A 132 -4.28 12.69 -3.36
N ILE A 133 -3.13 13.11 -2.82
CA ILE A 133 -2.83 13.06 -1.38
C ILE A 133 -3.13 14.42 -0.75
N HIS A 134 -3.86 14.42 0.36
CA HIS A 134 -4.15 15.65 1.08
C HIS A 134 -2.88 16.22 1.75
N PRO A 135 -2.63 17.54 1.75
CA PRO A 135 -1.45 18.13 2.38
C PRO A 135 -1.27 17.77 3.86
N ASP A 136 -2.36 17.56 4.60
CA ASP A 136 -2.24 17.14 6.01
C ASP A 136 -1.85 15.68 6.18
N ASP A 137 -2.22 14.80 5.24
CA ASP A 137 -1.72 13.42 5.21
C ASP A 137 -0.22 13.42 4.92
N LEU A 138 0.22 14.25 3.96
CA LEU A 138 1.63 14.46 3.65
C LEU A 138 2.42 14.94 4.87
N LYS A 139 1.97 15.99 5.56
CA LYS A 139 2.60 16.50 6.79
C LYS A 139 2.66 15.43 7.87
N LEU A 140 1.62 14.60 7.99
CA LEU A 140 1.56 13.57 9.00
C LEU A 140 2.56 12.43 8.71
N VAL A 141 2.69 11.98 7.47
CA VAL A 141 3.73 10.99 7.11
C VAL A 141 5.11 11.60 7.29
N GLN A 142 5.31 12.86 6.89
CA GLN A 142 6.58 13.57 7.06
C GLN A 142 6.99 13.71 8.54
N LYS A 143 6.03 13.89 9.46
CA LYS A 143 6.27 13.88 10.91
C LYS A 143 6.89 12.56 11.40
N TYR A 144 6.53 11.44 10.78
CA TYR A 144 7.01 10.09 11.12
C TYR A 144 7.98 9.53 10.07
N ARG A 145 8.66 10.41 9.32
CA ARG A 145 9.50 10.02 8.19
C ARG A 145 10.53 8.98 8.59
N ALA A 146 11.31 9.22 9.65
CA ALA A 146 12.40 8.32 10.04
C ALA A 146 11.90 6.89 10.30
N GLU A 147 10.79 6.73 11.01
CA GLU A 147 10.22 5.41 11.32
C GLU A 147 9.59 4.74 10.10
N VAL A 148 8.87 5.49 9.26
CA VAL A 148 8.22 4.94 8.05
C VAL A 148 9.28 4.56 7.01
N SER A 149 10.28 5.41 6.81
CA SER A 149 11.44 5.17 5.94
C SER A 149 12.16 3.87 6.31
N GLU A 150 12.46 3.67 7.61
CA GLU A 150 13.15 2.46 8.07
C GLU A 150 12.39 1.18 7.70
N LEU A 151 11.07 1.21 7.79
CA LEU A 151 10.21 0.06 7.49
C LEU A 151 10.10 -0.24 6.00
N LEU A 152 10.17 0.79 5.15
CA LEU A 152 9.96 0.67 3.71
C LEU A 152 11.27 0.55 2.92
N LYS A 153 12.42 0.54 3.61
CA LYS A 153 13.71 0.28 2.98
C LYS A 153 13.64 -1.01 2.15
N PRO A 154 14.15 -0.99 0.90
CA PRO A 154 14.27 -2.21 0.11
C PRO A 154 15.04 -3.26 0.92
N ILE A 155 14.46 -4.46 1.05
CA ILE A 155 15.21 -5.60 1.57
C ILE A 155 16.30 -5.89 0.54
N PRO A 156 17.60 -5.92 0.91
CA PRO A 156 18.65 -6.31 -0.01
C PRO A 156 18.30 -7.70 -0.54
N ILE A 157 18.07 -7.81 -1.84
CA ILE A 157 17.97 -9.12 -2.48
C ILE A 157 19.39 -9.68 -2.38
N GLU A 158 19.60 -10.68 -1.53
CA GLU A 158 20.81 -11.49 -1.64
C GLU A 158 20.76 -12.09 -3.04
N THR A 159 21.51 -11.49 -3.98
CA THR A 159 21.89 -12.17 -5.20
C THR A 159 22.55 -13.46 -4.74
N GLU A 160 21.87 -14.59 -4.92
CA GLU A 160 22.52 -15.88 -4.94
C GLU A 160 23.73 -15.71 -5.87
N ASN A 161 24.91 -15.65 -5.26
CA ASN A 161 26.16 -15.75 -5.97
C ASN A 161 26.15 -17.15 -6.59
N ASN A 162 25.63 -17.25 -7.82
CA ASN A 162 25.98 -18.30 -8.76
C ASN A 162 27.46 -18.10 -9.12
N SER A 163 28.33 -18.39 -8.15
CA SER A 163 29.74 -18.59 -8.35
C SER A 163 30.00 -20.09 -8.48
N LYS A 164 30.15 -20.46 -9.76
CA LYS A 164 30.79 -21.65 -10.33
C LYS A 164 30.08 -23.00 -10.24
#